data_AF-A0A957AKZ7-F1
#
_entry.id   AF-A0A957AKZ7-F1
#
_cell.length_a   1.000
_cell.length_b   1.000
_cell.length_c   1.000
_cell.angle_alpha   90.00
_cell.angle_beta   90.00
_cell.angle_gamma   90.00
#
_symmetry.space_group_name_H-M   'P 1'
#
loop_
_entity.id
_entity.type
_entity.pdbx_description
1 polymer ?
#
loop_
_entity_poly.entity_id
_entity_poly.type
_entity_poly.pdbx_seq_one_letter_code
_entity_poly.pdbx_strand_id
1 'polypeptide(L)'
;SLDNILAVGGAAHGHLGLLIFGLMLSIPIILFGSELVARLLGRFPAVLYIGVFVLVHSAVAMFFHDAIIASRIHTTTIIEVILSLVLTGVIVGITQLQARQRAGRVSGDAPAGA
;
A
#
# COMPACT_ATOMS: atom_id res chain seq x y z
N SER A 1 -7.17 6.11 -5.82
CA SER A 1 -7.28 7.58 -5.68
C SER A 1 -8.72 8.04 -5.76
N LEU A 2 -9.53 7.48 -6.67
CA LEU A 2 -10.96 7.80 -6.77
C LEU A 2 -11.75 7.29 -5.57
N ASP A 3 -11.50 6.07 -5.09
CA ASP A 3 -11.95 5.51 -3.80
C ASP A 3 -11.72 6.43 -2.59
N ASN A 4 -10.50 6.95 -2.41
CA ASN A 4 -10.17 7.85 -1.30
C ASN A 4 -10.84 9.23 -1.46
N ILE A 5 -10.98 9.72 -2.69
CA ILE A 5 -11.72 10.96 -2.98
C ILE A 5 -13.24 10.74 -2.78
N LEU A 6 -13.76 9.57 -3.15
CA LEU A 6 -15.16 9.17 -2.94
C LEU A 6 -15.47 9.00 -1.46
N ALA A 7 -14.54 8.50 -0.65
CA ALA A 7 -14.68 8.44 0.80
C ALA A 7 -14.80 9.84 1.42
N VAL A 8 -13.93 10.78 1.00
CA VAL A 8 -14.02 12.19 1.41
C VAL A 8 -15.32 12.83 0.89
N GLY A 9 -15.76 12.48 -0.32
CA GLY A 9 -17.02 12.96 -0.89
C GLY A 9 -18.26 12.41 -0.22
N GLY A 10 -18.24 11.14 0.21
CA GLY A 10 -19.29 10.53 1.03
C GLY A 10 -19.37 11.19 2.41
N ALA A 11 -18.23 11.44 3.05
CA ALA A 11 -18.16 12.16 4.32
C ALA A 11 -18.64 13.62 4.21
N ALA A 12 -18.52 14.24 3.03
CA ALA A 12 -19.00 15.59 2.77
C ALA A 12 -20.54 15.70 2.62
N HIS A 13 -21.30 14.59 2.64
CA HIS A 13 -22.77 14.55 2.61
C HIS A 13 -23.41 15.47 1.54
N GLY A 14 -22.79 15.59 0.37
CA GLY A 14 -23.28 16.43 -0.73
C GLY A 14 -22.87 17.92 -0.67
N HIS A 15 -22.16 18.36 0.37
CA HIS A 15 -21.63 19.71 0.47
C HIS A 15 -20.29 19.86 -0.28
N LEU A 16 -20.36 20.37 -1.51
CA LEU A 16 -19.20 20.63 -2.37
C LEU A 16 -18.09 21.45 -1.68
N GLY A 17 -18.46 22.40 -0.82
CA GLY A 17 -17.48 23.20 -0.05
C GLY A 17 -16.63 22.36 0.91
N LEU A 18 -17.24 21.40 1.61
CA LEU A 18 -16.53 20.50 2.53
C LEU A 18 -15.62 19.52 1.77
N LEU A 19 -16.06 19.03 0.61
CA LEU A 19 -15.25 18.20 -0.28
C LEU A 19 -13.99 18.94 -0.73
N ILE A 20 -14.14 20.15 -1.26
CA ILE A 20 -13.02 20.97 -1.76
C ILE A 20 -12.05 21.28 -0.62
N PHE A 21 -12.58 21.63 0.56
CA PHE A 21 -11.76 21.88 1.75
C PHE A 21 -10.97 20.63 2.17
N GLY A 22 -11.60 19.46 2.24
CA GLY A 22 -10.95 18.20 2.59
C GLY A 22 -9.85 17.81 1.60
N LEU A 23 -10.06 18.05 0.31
CA LEU A 23 -9.07 17.79 -0.73
C LEU A 23 -7.90 18.79 -0.68
N MET A 24 -8.20 20.08 -0.51
CA MET A 24 -7.20 21.14 -0.32
C MET A 24 -6.32 20.88 0.91
N LEU A 25 -6.89 20.34 2.00
CA LEU A 25 -6.13 19.96 3.19
C LEU A 25 -5.30 18.69 2.98
N SER A 26 -5.83 17.71 2.23
CA SER A 26 -5.15 16.42 2.01
C SER A 26 -3.85 16.56 1.21
N ILE A 27 -3.84 17.41 0.17
CA ILE A 27 -2.67 17.61 -0.69
C ILE A 27 -1.41 18.03 0.10
N PRO A 28 -1.41 19.10 0.91
CA PRO A 28 -0.24 19.51 1.68
C PRO A 28 0.13 18.47 2.74
N ILE A 29 -0.85 17.84 3.40
CA ILE A 29 -0.58 16.76 4.36
C ILE A 29 0.18 15.62 3.69
N ILE A 30 -0.25 15.18 2.51
CA ILE A 30 0.43 14.11 1.77
C ILE A 30 1.82 14.55 1.31
N LEU A 31 1.94 15.79 0.82
CA LEU A 31 3.22 16.34 0.35
C LEU A 31 4.27 16.37 1.47
N PHE A 32 3.94 16.96 2.63
CA PHE A 32 4.85 17.01 3.77
C PHE A 32 5.00 15.65 4.47
N GLY A 33 3.91 14.88 4.54
CA GLY A 33 3.91 13.54 5.11
C GLY A 33 4.81 12.58 4.35
N SER A 34 4.89 12.68 3.02
CA SER A 34 5.74 11.82 2.20
C SER A 34 7.23 11.99 2.52
N GLU A 35 7.68 13.23 2.76
CA GLU A 35 9.05 13.53 3.19
C GLU A 35 9.34 12.96 4.59
N LEU A 36 8.39 13.10 5.52
CA LEU A 36 8.51 12.50 6.85
C LEU A 36 8.61 10.96 6.77
N VAL A 37 7.75 10.32 5.98
CA VAL A 37 7.76 8.88 5.77
C VAL A 37 9.07 8.44 5.10
N ALA A 38 9.55 9.16 4.10
CA ALA A 38 10.81 8.85 3.43
C ALA A 38 12.00 8.91 4.41
N ARG A 39 12.06 9.94 5.26
CA ARG A 39 13.08 10.05 6.32
C ARG A 39 12.95 8.92 7.33
N LEU A 40 11.73 8.56 7.72
CA LEU A 40 11.49 7.47 8.66
C LEU A 40 11.94 6.13 8.08
N LEU A 41 11.65 5.85 6.81
CA LEU A 41 12.12 4.66 6.11
C LEU A 41 13.65 4.62 5.99
N GLY A 42 14.29 5.78 5.76
CA GLY A 42 15.74 5.90 5.76
C GLY A 42 16.37 5.61 7.13
N ARG A 43 15.71 6.01 8.22
CA ARG A 43 16.20 5.80 9.60
C ARG A 43 15.87 4.42 10.17
N PHE A 44 14.68 3.90 9.85
CA PHE A 44 14.13 2.64 10.35
C PHE A 44 13.52 1.82 9.19
N PRO A 45 14.36 1.08 8.45
CA PRO A 45 13.90 0.27 7.31
C PRO A 45 12.83 -0.76 7.67
N ALA A 46 12.79 -1.20 8.93
CA ALA A 46 11.78 -2.13 9.42
C ALA A 46 10.33 -1.61 9.28
N VAL A 47 10.13 -0.28 9.30
CA VAL A 47 8.82 0.36 9.11
C VAL A 47 8.24 0.07 7.73
N LEU A 48 9.09 -0.21 6.74
CA LEU A 48 8.65 -0.60 5.40
C LEU A 48 7.77 -1.86 5.42
N TYR A 49 8.13 -2.86 6.22
CA TYR A 49 7.35 -4.10 6.31
C TYR A 49 5.96 -3.86 6.89
N ILE A 50 5.86 -2.96 7.88
CA ILE A 50 4.57 -2.54 8.45
C ILE A 50 3.75 -1.81 7.39
N GLY A 51 4.37 -0.89 6.64
CA GLY A 51 3.73 -0.17 5.54
C GLY A 51 3.17 -1.11 4.47
N VAL A 52 3.94 -2.12 4.06
CA VAL A 52 3.49 -3.13 3.10
C VAL A 52 2.28 -3.90 3.64
N PHE A 53 2.31 -4.32 4.91
CA PHE A 53 1.17 -5.01 5.53
C PHE A 53 -0.11 -4.15 5.50
N VAL A 54 -0.01 -2.87 5.89
CA VAL A 54 -1.15 -1.95 5.90
C VAL A 54 -1.72 -1.75 4.48
N LEU A 55 -0.85 -1.61 3.47
CA LEU A 55 -1.27 -1.46 2.07
C LEU A 55 -1.96 -2.72 1.55
N VAL A 56 -1.39 -3.90 1.80
CA VAL A 56 -1.98 -5.18 1.39
C VAL A 56 -3.31 -5.42 2.08
N HIS A 57 -3.38 -5.19 3.40
CA HIS A 57 -4.62 -5.36 4.14
C HIS A 57 -5.71 -4.40 3.65
N SER A 58 -5.38 -3.14 3.40
CA SER A 58 -6.33 -2.16 2.83
C SER A 58 -6.85 -2.61 1.46
N ALA A 59 -5.97 -3.14 0.60
CA ALA A 59 -6.37 -3.64 -0.72
C ALA A 59 -7.29 -4.87 -0.63
N VAL A 60 -6.98 -5.81 0.27
CA VAL A 60 -7.82 -7.00 0.53
C VAL A 60 -9.17 -6.58 1.08
N ALA A 61 -9.18 -5.67 2.06
CA ALA A 61 -10.42 -5.14 2.63
C ALA A 61 -11.27 -4.44 1.56
N MET A 62 -10.68 -3.57 0.73
CA MET A 62 -11.40 -2.94 -0.39
C MET A 62 -11.98 -3.96 -1.38
N PHE A 63 -11.27 -5.04 -1.65
CA PHE A 63 -11.73 -6.10 -2.55
C PHE A 63 -12.95 -6.86 -2.00
N PHE A 64 -12.93 -7.25 -0.73
CA PHE A 64 -14.05 -8.01 -0.14
C PHE A 64 -15.24 -7.13 0.25
N HIS A 65 -15.01 -5.86 0.60
CA HIS A 65 -16.07 -4.91 0.93
C HIS A 65 -16.70 -4.25 -0.30
N ASP A 66 -16.20 -4.53 -1.51
CA ASP A 66 -16.84 -4.08 -2.74
C ASP A 66 -18.26 -4.68 -2.83
N ALA A 67 -19.25 -3.84 -3.09
CA ALA A 67 -20.67 -4.20 -3.09
C ALA A 67 -21.01 -5.37 -4.04
N ILE A 68 -20.26 -5.52 -5.13
CA ILE A 68 -20.46 -6.61 -6.09
C ILE A 68 -20.01 -7.94 -5.48
N ILE A 69 -18.88 -7.93 -4.78
CA ILE A 69 -18.23 -9.13 -4.23
C ILE A 69 -18.88 -9.54 -2.90
N ALA A 70 -19.20 -8.57 -2.03
CA ALA A 70 -19.86 -8.79 -0.75
C ALA A 70 -21.25 -9.43 -0.88
N SER A 71 -21.94 -9.21 -2.01
CA SER A 71 -23.26 -9.81 -2.28
C SER A 71 -23.21 -11.29 -2.67
N ARG A 72 -22.06 -11.76 -3.19
CA ARG A 72 -21.86 -13.14 -3.66
C ARG A 72 -21.09 -14.00 -2.67
N ILE A 73 -20.30 -13.37 -1.78
CA ILE A 73 -19.37 -14.04 -0.88
C ILE A 73 -19.48 -13.41 0.50
N HIS A 74 -20.09 -14.14 1.44
CA HIS A 74 -20.07 -13.79 2.86
C HIS A 74 -18.74 -14.23 3.48
N THR A 75 -17.69 -13.44 3.27
CA THR A 75 -16.39 -13.65 3.90
C THR A 75 -16.42 -13.19 5.36
N THR A 76 -15.80 -13.96 6.26
CA THR A 76 -15.60 -13.56 7.67
C THR A 76 -14.30 -12.76 7.81
N THR A 77 -14.25 -11.74 8.68
CA THR A 77 -13.06 -10.90 8.93
C THR A 77 -11.77 -11.70 9.16
N ILE A 78 -11.86 -12.88 9.77
CA ILE A 78 -10.72 -13.78 9.99
C ILE A 78 -10.08 -14.23 8.67
N ILE A 79 -10.89 -14.55 7.66
CA ILE A 79 -10.40 -15.00 6.35
C ILE A 79 -9.67 -13.85 5.63
N GLU A 80 -10.19 -12.63 5.71
CA GLU A 80 -9.55 -11.43 5.14
C GLU A 80 -8.18 -11.16 5.77
N VAL A 81 -8.08 -11.29 7.10
CA VAL A 81 -6.82 -11.10 7.83
C VAL A 81 -5.81 -12.19 7.46
N ILE A 82 -6.23 -13.46 7.43
CA ILE A 82 -5.34 -14.56 7.03
C ILE A 82 -4.84 -14.35 5.59
N LEU A 83 -5.73 -13.99 4.67
CA LEU A 83 -5.37 -13.74 3.28
C LEU A 83 -4.39 -12.55 3.16
N SER A 84 -4.65 -11.47 3.90
CA SER A 84 -3.76 -10.29 3.95
C SER A 84 -2.37 -10.67 4.46
N LEU A 85 -2.29 -11.53 5.49
CA LEU A 85 -1.03 -11.98 6.07
C LEU A 85 -0.23 -12.86 5.10
N VAL A 86 -0.92 -13.79 4.41
CA VAL A 86 -0.33 -14.65 3.39
C VAL A 86 0.17 -13.84 2.20
N LEU A 87 -0.65 -12.93 1.65
CA LEU A 87 -0.26 -12.04 0.56
C LEU A 87 0.94 -11.17 0.93
N THR A 88 0.93 -10.59 2.13
CA THR A 88 2.07 -9.80 2.63
C THR A 88 3.34 -10.66 2.70
N GLY A 89 3.24 -11.87 3.26
CA GLY A 89 4.37 -12.80 3.33
C GLY A 89 4.90 -13.20 1.95
N VAL A 90 4.03 -13.43 0.98
CA VAL A 90 4.41 -13.72 -0.42
C VAL A 90 5.10 -12.53 -1.07
N ILE A 91 4.56 -11.32 -0.93
CA ILE A 91 5.16 -10.09 -1.48
C ILE A 91 6.55 -9.84 -0.87
N VAL A 92 6.68 -9.95 0.45
CA VAL A 92 7.98 -9.80 1.13
C VAL A 92 8.95 -10.92 0.75
N GLY A 93 8.46 -12.15 0.60
CA GLY A 93 9.27 -13.28 0.14
C GLY A 93 9.81 -13.08 -1.27
N ILE A 94 8.95 -12.74 -2.23
CA ILE A 94 9.33 -12.49 -3.63
C ILE A 94 10.33 -11.34 -3.74
N THR A 95 10.10 -10.23 -3.02
CA THR A 95 11.02 -9.08 -3.04
C THR A 95 12.41 -9.45 -2.53
N GLN A 96 12.51 -10.26 -1.48
CA GLN A 96 13.81 -10.76 -0.99
C GLN A 96 14.47 -11.75 -1.95
N LEU A 97 13.69 -12.64 -2.58
CA LEU A 97 14.20 -13.57 -3.60
C LEU A 97 14.72 -12.82 -4.84
N GLN A 98 14.03 -11.78 -5.29
CA GLN A 98 14.50 -10.94 -6.39
C GLN A 98 15.73 -10.10 -6.03
N ALA A 99 15.81 -9.60 -4.78
CA ALA A 99 17.01 -8.93 -4.29
C ALA A 99 18.23 -9.86 -4.33
N ARG A 100 18.05 -11.14 -3.97
CA ARG A 100 19.10 -12.17 -4.09
C ARG A 100 19.51 -12.44 -5.53
N GLN A 101 18.56 -12.46 -6.47
CA GLN A 101 18.87 -12.67 -7.89
C GLN A 101 19.58 -11.47 -8.54
N ARG A 102 19.31 -10.24 -8.08
CA ARG A 102 20.00 -9.04 -8.58
C ARG A 102 21.46 -9.00 -8.15
N ALA A 103 21.78 -9.46 -6.94
CA ALA A 103 23.16 -9.56 -6.47
C ALA A 103 24.02 -10.53 -7.31
N GLY A 104 23.41 -11.59 -7.87
CA GLY A 104 24.12 -12.56 -8.71
C GLY A 104 24.35 -12.13 -10.16
N ARG A 105 23.62 -11.13 -10.68
CA ARG A 105 23.77 -10.64 -12.07
C ARG A 105 24.87 -9.59 -12.24
N VAL A 106 25.18 -8.82 -11.19
CA VAL A 106 26.20 -7.74 -11.24
C VAL A 106 27.62 -8.30 -11.31
N SER A 107 27.88 -9.50 -10.76
CA SER A 107 29.20 -10.15 -10.84
C SER A 107 29.50 -10.79 -12.20
N GLY A 108 28.53 -10.84 -13.13
CA GLY A 108 28.72 -11.39 -14.48
C GLY A 108 29.19 -10.38 -15.53
N ASP A 109 29.10 -9.08 -15.25
CA ASP A 109 29.41 -7.98 -16.18
C ASP A 109 30.78 -7.32 -15.91
N ALA A 110 31.67 -7.96 -15.15
CA ALA A 110 33.05 -7.50 -15.08
C ALA A 110 33.70 -7.70 -16.46
N PRO A 111 34.11 -6.64 -17.18
CA PRO A 111 34.76 -6.79 -18.47
C PRO A 111 36.05 -7.59 -18.28
N ALA A 112 36.14 -8.74 -18.96
CA ALA A 112 37.38 -9.47 -19.13
C ALA A 112 38.29 -8.69 -20.10
N GLY A 113 39.21 -7.91 -19.55
CA GLY A 113 40.26 -7.18 -20.28
C GLY A 113 40.70 -5.99 -19.43
N ALA A 114 41.88 -5.98 -18.79
CA ALA A 114 43.23 -6.01 -19.39
C ALA A 114 43.40 -4.90 -20.45
#